data_AF-A0A086M9R0-F1
#
_entry.id   AF-A0A086M9R0-F1
#
_cell.length_a   1.000
_cell.length_b   1.000
_cell.length_c   1.000
_cell.angle_alpha   90.00
_cell.angle_beta   90.00
_cell.angle_gamma   90.00
#
_symmetry.space_group_name_H-M   'P 1'
#
loop_
_entity.id
_entity.type
_entity.pdbx_description
1 polymer ?
#
loop_
_entity_poly.entity_id
_entity_poly.type
_entity_poly.pdbx_seq_one_letter_code
_entity_poly.pdbx_strand_id
1 'polypeptide(L)'
;MAVRRAAHAGSWYSSDPGELTQLFDRCLATAEKTEENVIALICPHAGYAYCARTAAWAWRQVSPENVRRVFVLGPSHHVFLPGCALPASSVRAYATPLGDISLDTA
;
A
#
# COMPACT_ATOMS: atom_id res chain seq x y z
N MET A 1 15.55 -9.24 14.67
CA MET A 1 14.97 -8.80 13.38
C MET A 1 13.92 -7.75 13.66
N ALA A 2 13.77 -6.75 12.81
CA ALA A 2 12.90 -5.60 13.06
C ALA A 2 11.68 -5.59 12.11
N VAL A 3 10.56 -5.08 12.63
CA VAL A 3 9.35 -4.74 11.85
C VAL A 3 9.27 -3.22 11.78
N ARG A 4 9.13 -2.66 10.58
CA ARG A 4 8.93 -1.22 10.40
C ARG A 4 7.50 -0.89 10.80
N ARG A 5 7.33 -0.02 11.81
CA ARG A 5 6.01 0.39 12.32
C ARG A 5 5.21 1.16 11.26
N ALA A 6 3.88 1.05 11.32
CA ALA A 6 2.94 1.87 10.57
C ALA A 6 2.88 3.30 11.13
N ALA A 7 3.94 4.08 10.95
CA ALA A 7 4.13 5.38 11.62
C ALA A 7 3.07 6.46 11.28
N HIS A 8 2.28 6.25 10.24
CA HIS A 8 1.22 7.16 9.80
C HIS A 8 -0.21 6.66 10.14
N ALA A 9 -0.33 5.48 10.76
CA ALA A 9 -1.60 4.98 11.26
C ALA A 9 -2.12 5.88 12.38
N GLY A 10 -3.43 6.13 12.41
CA GLY A 10 -4.08 7.05 13.35
C GLY A 10 -4.01 8.52 12.96
N SER A 11 -3.37 8.87 11.82
CA SER A 11 -3.35 10.24 11.29
C SER A 11 -3.70 10.31 9.81
N TRP A 12 -2.94 9.63 8.95
CA TRP A 12 -3.20 9.62 7.50
C TRP A 12 -4.30 8.63 7.11
N TYR A 13 -4.49 7.61 7.93
CA TYR A 13 -5.47 6.55 7.79
C TYR A 13 -5.79 5.98 9.18
N SER A 14 -6.95 5.34 9.34
CA SER A 14 -7.33 4.78 10.65
C SER A 14 -6.34 3.70 11.10
N SER A 15 -6.04 3.66 12.40
CA SER A 15 -5.31 2.55 13.01
C SER A 15 -6.20 1.36 13.34
N ASP A 16 -7.53 1.50 13.21
CA ASP A 16 -8.48 0.42 13.44
C ASP A 16 -8.62 -0.45 12.18
N PRO A 17 -8.37 -1.77 12.27
CA PRO A 17 -8.47 -2.67 11.12
C PRO A 17 -9.89 -2.80 10.56
N GLY A 18 -10.91 -2.73 11.41
CA GLY A 18 -12.32 -2.81 11.00
C GLY A 18 -12.72 -1.58 10.19
N GLU A 19 -12.38 -0.39 10.67
CA GLU A 19 -12.64 0.87 9.95
C GLU A 19 -11.92 0.91 8.60
N LEU A 20 -10.66 0.47 8.54
CA LEU A 20 -9.92 0.42 7.27
C LEU A 20 -10.53 -0.58 6.29
N THR A 21 -10.87 -1.78 6.75
CA THR A 21 -11.48 -2.81 5.90
C THR A 21 -12.78 -2.28 5.30
N GLN A 22 -13.66 -1.71 6.14
CA GLN A 22 -14.91 -1.14 5.66
C GLN A 22 -14.70 0.03 4.69
N LEU A 23 -13.68 0.88 4.90
CA LEU A 23 -13.34 1.96 3.98
C LEU A 23 -12.92 1.40 2.61
N PHE A 24 -12.04 0.40 2.59
CA PHE A 24 -11.56 -0.20 1.37
C PHE A 24 -12.68 -0.94 0.62
N ASP A 25 -13.50 -1.73 1.31
CA ASP A 25 -14.63 -2.43 0.72
C ASP A 25 -15.59 -1.45 0.05
N ARG A 26 -15.96 -0.36 0.73
CA ARG A 26 -16.83 0.68 0.15
C ARG A 26 -16.20 1.32 -1.08
N CYS A 27 -14.91 1.65 -1.06
CA CYS A 27 -14.25 2.28 -2.20
C CYS A 27 -14.14 1.31 -3.40
N LEU A 28 -13.76 0.06 -3.14
CA LEU A 28 -13.63 -0.99 -4.16
C LEU A 28 -14.98 -1.39 -4.77
N ALA A 29 -16.07 -1.34 -4.00
CA ALA A 29 -17.42 -1.62 -4.49
C ALA A 29 -17.90 -0.62 -5.56
N THR A 30 -17.36 0.61 -5.54
CA THR A 30 -17.69 1.66 -6.52
C THR A 30 -16.76 1.70 -7.73
N ALA A 31 -15.66 0.96 -7.69
CA ALA A 31 -14.67 0.94 -8.76
C ALA A 31 -14.99 -0.21 -9.73
N GLU A 32 -14.93 0.09 -11.03
CA GLU A 32 -15.14 -0.92 -12.07
C GLU A 32 -13.82 -1.56 -12.47
N LYS A 33 -13.86 -2.86 -12.79
CA LYS A 33 -12.71 -3.56 -13.36
C LYS A 33 -12.79 -3.43 -14.88
N THR A 34 -11.79 -2.80 -15.47
CA THR A 34 -11.71 -2.52 -16.91
C THR A 34 -10.49 -3.14 -17.56
N GLU A 35 -9.48 -3.48 -16.74
CA GLU A 35 -8.22 -4.05 -17.21
C GLU A 35 -8.03 -5.47 -16.66
N GLU A 36 -7.40 -6.33 -17.47
CA GLU A 36 -6.93 -7.65 -17.08
C GLU A 36 -5.39 -7.69 -17.08
N ASN A 37 -4.82 -8.58 -16.26
CA ASN A 37 -3.37 -8.84 -16.23
C ASN A 37 -2.49 -7.60 -15.98
N VAL A 38 -2.96 -6.67 -15.16
CA VAL A 38 -2.20 -5.46 -14.81
C VAL A 38 -0.91 -5.82 -14.06
N ILE A 39 0.22 -5.36 -14.60
CA ILE A 39 1.56 -5.56 -14.02
C ILE A 39 2.10 -4.33 -13.26
N ALA A 40 1.45 -3.17 -13.43
CA ALA A 40 1.85 -1.91 -12.80
C ALA A 40 0.65 -0.99 -12.58
N LEU A 41 0.67 -0.23 -11.49
CA LEU A 41 -0.34 0.75 -11.14
C LEU A 41 0.30 2.07 -10.76
N ILE A 42 -0.41 3.16 -11.02
CA ILE A 42 -0.10 4.47 -10.45
C ILE A 42 -1.24 4.81 -9.49
N CYS A 43 -0.90 5.07 -8.22
CA CYS A 43 -1.86 5.29 -7.15
C CYS A 43 -1.45 6.52 -6.31
N PRO A 44 -2.40 7.38 -5.89
CA PRO A 44 -2.11 8.46 -4.97
C PRO A 44 -1.69 7.93 -3.58
N HIS A 45 -0.94 8.75 -2.84
CA HIS A 45 -0.47 8.44 -1.48
C HIS A 45 -0.83 9.54 -0.46
N ALA A 46 -1.88 10.33 -0.73
CA ALA A 46 -2.42 11.29 0.23
C ALA A 46 -3.14 10.57 1.39
N GLY A 47 -3.59 11.32 2.39
CA GLY A 47 -4.44 10.77 3.45
C GLY A 47 -5.72 10.15 2.88
N TYR A 48 -6.18 9.03 3.44
CA TYR A 48 -7.27 8.24 2.85
C TYR A 48 -8.63 8.95 2.81
N ALA A 49 -8.85 9.92 3.70
CA ALA A 49 -10.01 10.81 3.62
C ALA A 49 -10.11 11.54 2.27
N TYR A 50 -8.98 11.76 1.58
CA TYR A 50 -8.91 12.51 0.33
C TYR A 50 -8.79 11.61 -0.90
N CYS A 51 -8.04 10.50 -0.82
CA CYS A 51 -7.68 9.75 -2.02
C CYS A 51 -8.07 8.26 -2.03
N ALA A 52 -8.71 7.70 -0.99
CA ALA A 52 -9.03 6.27 -0.96
C ALA A 52 -9.94 5.83 -2.12
N ARG A 53 -10.94 6.64 -2.47
CA ARG A 53 -11.83 6.38 -3.61
C ARG A 53 -11.07 6.35 -4.93
N THR A 54 -10.16 7.30 -5.15
CA THR A 54 -9.32 7.34 -6.36
C THR A 54 -8.36 6.16 -6.40
N ALA A 55 -7.73 5.82 -5.28
CA ALA A 55 -6.83 4.67 -5.17
C ALA A 55 -7.55 3.35 -5.51
N ALA A 56 -8.82 3.21 -5.13
CA ALA A 56 -9.60 2.00 -5.41
C ALA A 56 -9.76 1.71 -6.90
N TRP A 57 -9.83 2.73 -7.77
CA TRP A 57 -9.86 2.51 -9.22
C TRP A 57 -8.60 1.85 -9.75
N ALA A 58 -7.43 2.15 -9.19
CA ALA A 58 -6.19 1.46 -9.54
C ALA A 58 -6.18 0.03 -8.98
N TRP A 59 -6.45 -0.14 -7.68
CA TRP A 59 -6.39 -1.45 -7.02
C TRP A 59 -7.43 -2.44 -7.52
N ARG A 60 -8.59 -1.98 -8.01
CA ARG A 60 -9.64 -2.84 -8.59
C ARG A 60 -9.19 -3.63 -9.81
N GLN A 61 -8.16 -3.14 -10.51
CA GLN A 61 -7.63 -3.80 -11.71
C GLN A 61 -6.74 -5.01 -11.38
N VAL A 62 -6.29 -5.13 -10.12
CA VAL A 62 -5.44 -6.24 -9.70
C VAL A 62 -6.27 -7.52 -9.56
N SER A 63 -5.70 -8.61 -10.05
CA SER A 63 -6.16 -9.98 -9.79
C SER A 63 -5.19 -10.63 -8.78
N PRO A 64 -5.50 -10.60 -7.47
CA PRO A 64 -4.56 -11.05 -6.42
C PRO A 64 -4.07 -12.48 -6.60
N GLU A 65 -4.90 -13.36 -7.17
CA GLU A 65 -4.59 -14.75 -7.49
C GLU A 65 -3.37 -14.92 -8.42
N ASN A 66 -3.07 -13.89 -9.22
CA ASN A 66 -1.97 -13.90 -10.19
C ASN A 66 -0.74 -13.13 -9.73
N VAL A 67 -0.77 -12.52 -8.53
CA VAL A 67 0.30 -11.65 -8.02
C VAL A 67 0.98 -12.29 -6.83
N ARG A 68 2.27 -12.62 -7.00
CA ARG A 68 3.11 -13.20 -5.93
C ARG A 68 4.01 -12.19 -5.23
N ARG A 69 4.41 -11.13 -5.93
CA ARG A 69 5.38 -10.15 -5.45
C ARG A 69 4.95 -8.76 -5.90
N VAL A 70 4.94 -7.81 -4.97
CA VAL A 70 4.55 -6.43 -5.22
C VAL A 70 5.75 -5.53 -4.96
N PHE A 71 6.11 -4.74 -5.97
CA PHE A 71 7.09 -3.67 -5.81
C PHE A 71 6.35 -2.37 -5.51
N VAL A 72 6.75 -1.67 -4.44
CA VAL A 72 6.21 -0.36 -4.09
C VAL A 72 7.31 0.68 -4.23
N LEU A 73 7.16 1.55 -5.23
CA LEU A 73 8.10 2.63 -5.52
C LEU A 73 7.44 3.96 -5.15
N GLY A 74 8.04 4.69 -4.20
CA GLY A 74 7.53 5.97 -3.73
C GLY A 74 8.62 7.03 -3.66
N PRO A 75 8.31 8.30 -3.91
CA PRO A 75 9.29 9.39 -3.80
C PRO A 75 9.63 9.70 -2.34
N SER A 76 10.87 10.10 -2.09
CA SER A 76 11.27 10.66 -0.81
C SER A 76 10.82 12.12 -0.72
N HIS A 77 10.05 12.44 0.32
CA HIS A 77 9.59 13.80 0.61
C HIS A 77 10.43 14.53 1.67
N HIS A 78 11.35 13.83 2.33
CA HIS A 78 12.09 14.36 3.47
C HIS A 78 13.60 14.45 3.25
N VAL A 79 14.15 13.57 2.43
CA VAL A 79 15.60 13.43 2.22
C VAL A 79 15.90 13.41 0.73
N PHE A 80 16.86 14.21 0.30
CA PHE A 80 17.38 14.14 -1.07
C PHE A 80 18.12 12.82 -1.28
N LEU A 81 17.78 12.12 -2.36
CA LEU A 81 18.41 10.85 -2.73
C LEU A 81 18.86 10.92 -4.20
N PRO A 82 20.15 10.72 -4.52
CA PRO A 82 20.63 10.67 -5.90
C PRO A 82 20.26 9.36 -6.62
N GLY A 83 19.62 8.41 -5.92
CA GLY A 83 19.19 7.11 -6.44
C GLY A 83 18.09 6.51 -5.56
N CYS A 84 17.90 5.19 -5.64
CA CYS A 84 16.91 4.48 -4.83
C CYS A 84 17.50 4.00 -3.50
N ALA A 85 16.69 3.99 -2.45
CA ALA A 85 17.02 3.40 -1.16
C ALA A 85 16.18 2.14 -0.91
N LEU A 86 16.80 1.14 -0.27
CA LEU A 86 16.12 -0.05 0.22
C LEU A 86 15.98 0.02 1.75
N PRO A 87 15.04 -0.73 2.33
CA PRO A 87 14.97 -0.89 3.78
C PRO A 87 16.28 -1.44 4.35
N ALA A 88 16.62 -1.08 5.58
CA ALA A 88 17.79 -1.65 6.26
C ALA A 88 17.68 -3.18 6.32
N SER A 89 18.81 -3.90 6.16
CA SER A 89 18.86 -5.38 6.09
C SER A 89 18.31 -6.11 7.34
N SER A 90 18.23 -5.41 8.46
CA SER A 90 17.64 -5.90 9.71
C SER A 90 16.10 -5.88 9.70
N VAL A 91 15.47 -5.13 8.81
CA VAL A 91 14.02 -5.03 8.63
C VAL A 91 13.53 -6.18 7.76
N ARG A 92 12.56 -6.97 8.24
CA ARG A 92 11.99 -8.11 7.50
C ARG A 92 10.52 -7.99 7.17
N ALA A 93 9.82 -7.06 7.81
CA ALA A 93 8.40 -6.83 7.55
C ALA A 93 8.02 -5.37 7.79
N TYR A 94 6.93 -4.95 7.17
CA TYR A 94 6.28 -3.65 7.36
C TYR A 94 4.94 -3.89 8.05
N ALA A 95 4.74 -3.30 9.22
CA ALA A 95 3.47 -3.40 9.93
C ALA A 95 2.38 -2.61 9.20
N THR A 96 1.17 -3.15 9.21
CA THR A 96 -0.06 -2.45 8.83
C THR A 96 -1.15 -2.79 9.85
N PRO A 97 -2.22 -1.99 9.96
CA PRO A 97 -3.34 -2.36 10.83
C PRO A 97 -4.00 -3.69 10.46
N LEU A 98 -3.92 -4.12 9.19
CA LEU A 98 -4.49 -5.39 8.70
C LEU A 98 -3.54 -6.58 8.83
N GLY A 99 -2.33 -6.38 9.39
CA GLY A 99 -1.30 -7.39 9.53
C GLY A 99 0.04 -6.98 8.92
N ASP A 100 1.09 -7.67 9.33
CA ASP A 100 2.44 -7.40 8.85
C ASP A 100 2.65 -7.95 7.42
N ILE A 101 3.31 -7.16 6.58
CA ILE A 101 3.70 -7.54 5.22
C ILE A 101 5.19 -7.89 5.23
N SER A 102 5.52 -9.16 4.96
CA SER A 102 6.90 -9.62 4.83
C SER A 102 7.59 -9.04 3.60
N LEU A 103 8.84 -8.62 3.76
CA LEU A 103 9.70 -8.23 2.64
C LEU A 103 10.27 -9.48 1.96
N ASP A 104 10.29 -9.47 0.62
CA ASP A 104 10.97 -10.50 -0.15
C ASP A 104 12.49 -10.38 0.03
N THR A 105 13.17 -11.52 0.28
CA THR A 105 14.62 -11.58 0.55
C THR A 105 15.37 -12.47 -0.42
N ALA A 106 14.73 -12.91 -1.51
CA ALA A 106 15.35 -13.74 -2.55
C ALA A 106 16.20 -12.92 -3.52
#